data_AF-A0A924TJ44-F1
#
_entry.id   AF-A0A924TJ44-F1
#
_cell.length_a   1.000
_cell.length_b   1.000
_cell.length_c   1.000
_cell.angle_alpha   90.00
_cell.angle_beta   90.00
_cell.angle_gamma   90.00
#
_symmetry.space_group_name_H-M   'P 1'
#
loop_
_entity.id
_entity.type
_entity.pdbx_description
1 polymer ?
#
loop_
_entity_poly.entity_id
_entity_poly.type
_entity_poly.pdbx_seq_one_letter_code
_entity_poly.pdbx_strand_id
1 'polypeptide(L)'
;MNFELADKLSELIESKKLDDAIAMAERELKNIPTTDFHKILDKNLLHLTSDLAKHINEFDKSTIQILKKKQGFIKNLFGSGKEIKPSAYYCEMNGFTINYDRWYIDLFSFEKYSLTDWEWLSDFYDSTANDLTITGFEDIQKVFEDVHENNRFEEPNIDKAYEVCELLVILRLQELFRETYKLNQGDWDNIPMFVTAHDYELIFKVN
;
A
#
# COMPACT_ATOMS: atom_id res chain seq x y z
N MET A 1 16.77 -7.43 -2.41
CA MET A 1 15.41 -7.95 -2.12
C MET A 1 15.45 -9.47 -2.18
N ASN A 2 14.84 -10.13 -1.20
CA ASN A 2 14.71 -11.59 -1.17
C ASN A 2 13.61 -12.06 -2.16
N PHE A 3 13.98 -12.27 -3.42
CA PHE A 3 13.06 -12.64 -4.50
C PHE A 3 12.29 -13.94 -4.23
N GLU A 4 12.93 -14.95 -3.63
CA GLU A 4 12.25 -16.22 -3.33
C GLU A 4 11.12 -16.05 -2.30
N LEU A 5 11.33 -15.20 -1.29
CA LEU A 5 10.27 -14.90 -0.34
C LEU A 5 9.18 -14.02 -0.99
N ALA A 6 9.58 -13.00 -1.76
CA ALA A 6 8.64 -12.13 -2.45
C ALA A 6 7.67 -12.92 -3.36
N ASP A 7 8.19 -13.85 -4.16
CA ASP A 7 7.37 -14.71 -5.04
C ASP A 7 6.33 -15.52 -4.25
N LYS A 8 6.75 -16.17 -3.16
CA LYS A 8 5.85 -16.95 -2.29
C LYS A 8 4.77 -16.08 -1.64
N LEU A 9 5.13 -14.86 -1.24
CA LEU A 9 4.18 -13.92 -0.67
C LEU A 9 3.18 -13.44 -1.73
N SER A 10 3.64 -13.13 -2.95
CA SER A 10 2.78 -12.76 -4.07
C SER A 10 1.75 -13.85 -4.38
N GLU A 11 2.15 -15.12 -4.46
CA GLU A 11 1.23 -16.25 -4.68
C GLU A 11 0.12 -16.33 -3.60
N LEU A 12 0.47 -16.08 -2.34
CA LEU A 12 -0.49 -16.08 -1.23
C LEU A 12 -1.46 -14.90 -1.31
N ILE A 13 -0.95 -13.70 -1.62
CA ILE A 13 -1.75 -12.48 -1.76
C ILE A 13 -2.74 -12.61 -2.92
N GLU A 14 -2.28 -13.09 -4.08
CA GLU A 14 -3.14 -13.37 -5.24
C GLU A 14 -4.24 -14.39 -4.92
N SER A 15 -3.92 -15.36 -4.07
CA SER A 15 -4.85 -16.37 -3.56
C SER A 15 -5.75 -15.87 -2.41
N LYS A 16 -5.74 -14.56 -2.10
CA LYS A 16 -6.48 -13.93 -1.00
C LYS A 16 -6.13 -14.46 0.40
N LYS A 17 -4.89 -14.91 0.60
CA LYS A 17 -4.37 -15.47 1.87
C LYS A 17 -3.38 -14.52 2.55
N LEU A 18 -3.80 -13.28 2.76
CA LEU A 18 -2.94 -12.25 3.37
C LEU A 18 -2.47 -12.61 4.78
N ASP A 19 -3.31 -13.25 5.60
CA ASP A 19 -2.89 -13.68 6.95
C ASP A 19 -1.79 -14.74 6.91
N ASP A 20 -1.87 -15.67 5.94
CA ASP A 20 -0.82 -16.69 5.74
C ASP A 20 0.48 -16.04 5.24
N ALA A 21 0.38 -15.01 4.39
CA ALA A 21 1.53 -14.24 3.91
C ALA A 21 2.25 -13.52 5.06
N ILE A 22 1.49 -12.82 5.92
CA ILE A 22 2.02 -12.18 7.14
C ILE A 22 2.68 -13.22 8.04
N ALA A 23 2.01 -14.33 8.34
CA ALA A 23 2.54 -15.38 9.20
C ALA A 23 3.81 -16.04 8.60
N MET A 24 3.91 -16.13 7.27
CA MET A 24 5.11 -16.60 6.59
C MET A 24 6.27 -15.62 6.77
N ALA A 25 6.08 -14.33 6.50
CA ALA A 25 7.12 -13.31 6.65
C ALA A 25 7.59 -13.20 8.12
N GLU A 26 6.67 -13.23 9.09
CA GLU A 26 7.03 -13.23 10.51
C GLU A 26 7.84 -14.47 10.91
N ARG A 27 7.49 -15.65 10.38
CA ARG A 27 8.24 -16.89 10.63
C ARG A 27 9.63 -16.85 10.00
N GLU A 28 9.75 -16.32 8.79
CA GLU A 28 11.06 -16.10 8.16
C GLU A 28 11.93 -15.16 8.99
N LEU A 29 11.36 -14.05 9.50
CA LEU A 29 12.10 -13.14 10.37
C LEU A 29 12.52 -13.82 11.67
N LYS A 30 11.62 -14.58 12.32
CA LYS A 30 11.90 -15.35 13.55
C LYS A 30 12.98 -16.44 13.39
N ASN A 31 13.21 -16.91 12.17
CA ASN A 31 14.25 -17.90 11.87
C ASN A 31 15.65 -17.28 11.71
N ILE A 32 15.74 -15.94 11.68
CA ILE A 32 16.99 -15.19 11.62
C ILE A 32 17.45 -14.91 13.06
N PRO A 33 18.76 -14.92 13.37
CA PRO A 33 19.26 -14.41 14.64
C PRO A 33 18.72 -13.01 14.93
N THR A 34 18.38 -12.73 16.19
CA THR A 34 17.69 -11.49 16.57
C THR A 34 18.48 -10.25 16.18
N THR A 35 17.79 -9.31 15.53
CA THR A 35 18.24 -7.98 15.13
C THR A 35 17.21 -6.93 15.55
N ASP A 36 17.52 -5.65 15.39
CA ASP A 36 16.57 -4.57 15.67
C ASP A 36 15.29 -4.64 14.81
N PHE A 37 15.34 -5.26 13.62
CA PHE A 37 14.17 -5.48 12.76
C PHE A 37 13.11 -6.37 13.41
N HIS A 38 13.47 -7.20 14.38
CA HIS A 38 12.50 -8.05 15.10
C HIS A 38 11.47 -7.25 15.91
N LYS A 39 11.68 -5.94 16.10
CA LYS A 39 10.69 -5.04 16.72
C LYS A 39 9.37 -4.97 15.94
N ILE A 40 9.35 -5.32 14.66
CA ILE A 40 8.12 -5.32 13.85
C ILE A 40 7.18 -6.49 14.20
N LEU A 41 7.72 -7.55 14.79
CA LEU A 41 6.93 -8.72 15.15
C LEU A 41 5.79 -8.33 16.08
N ASP A 42 4.60 -8.88 15.82
CA ASP A 42 3.37 -8.61 16.55
C ASP A 42 2.85 -7.16 16.48
N LYS A 43 3.47 -6.30 15.64
CA LYS A 43 2.96 -4.95 15.34
C LYS A 43 2.03 -4.97 14.13
N ASN A 44 1.10 -4.02 14.11
CA ASN A 44 0.20 -3.77 12.98
C ASN A 44 -0.11 -2.26 12.89
N LEU A 45 -0.87 -1.88 11.86
CA LEU A 45 -1.29 -0.50 11.63
C LEU A 45 -2.79 -0.29 11.87
N LEU A 46 -3.47 -1.22 12.53
CA LEU A 46 -4.95 -1.25 12.57
C LEU A 46 -5.57 -0.07 13.33
N HIS A 47 -4.80 0.64 14.16
CA HIS A 47 -5.24 1.89 14.79
C HIS A 47 -5.53 2.99 13.76
N LEU A 48 -4.96 2.91 12.56
CA LEU A 48 -5.16 3.88 11.47
C LEU A 48 -6.42 3.61 10.63
N THR A 49 -7.16 2.52 10.87
CA THR A 49 -8.31 2.13 10.03
C THR A 49 -9.36 3.25 9.86
N SER A 50 -9.65 3.99 10.93
CA SER A 50 -10.62 5.10 10.87
C SER A 50 -10.07 6.31 10.10
N ASP A 51 -8.79 6.63 10.28
CA ASP A 51 -8.15 7.75 9.58
C ASP A 51 -7.99 7.43 8.08
N LEU A 52 -7.63 6.18 7.74
CA LEU A 52 -7.57 5.72 6.36
C LEU A 52 -8.94 5.74 5.70
N ALA A 53 -10.00 5.28 6.38
CA ALA A 53 -11.36 5.35 5.83
C ALA A 53 -11.77 6.79 5.51
N LYS A 54 -11.44 7.74 6.40
CA LYS A 54 -11.70 9.16 6.18
C LYS A 54 -10.89 9.69 4.99
N HIS A 55 -9.62 9.31 4.91
CA HIS A 55 -8.71 9.72 3.86
C HIS A 55 -9.19 9.25 2.46
N ILE A 56 -9.57 7.97 2.33
CA ILE A 56 -10.13 7.42 1.08
C ILE A 56 -11.45 8.12 0.72
N ASN A 57 -12.33 8.38 1.70
CA ASN A 57 -13.58 9.11 1.49
C ASN A 57 -13.36 10.55 0.95
N GLU A 58 -12.34 11.24 1.45
CA GLU A 58 -11.99 12.58 0.99
C GLU A 58 -11.41 12.55 -0.43
N PHE A 59 -10.57 11.55 -0.72
CA PHE A 59 -10.03 11.30 -2.05
C PHE A 59 -11.14 11.01 -3.07
N ASP A 60 -12.03 10.05 -2.79
CA ASP A 60 -13.16 9.69 -3.66
C ASP A 60 -14.03 10.90 -4.00
N LYS A 61 -14.36 11.73 -3.00
CA LYS A 61 -15.12 12.98 -3.23
C LYS A 61 -14.39 13.95 -4.15
N SER A 62 -13.07 14.09 -4.00
CA SER A 62 -12.22 14.91 -4.88
C SER A 62 -12.25 14.37 -6.31
N THR A 63 -12.00 13.07 -6.48
CA THR A 63 -11.96 12.39 -7.76
C THR A 63 -13.29 12.50 -8.51
N ILE A 64 -14.42 12.28 -7.82
CA ILE A 64 -15.76 12.46 -8.41
C ILE A 64 -15.97 13.90 -8.90
N GLN A 65 -15.45 14.91 -8.21
CA GLN A 65 -15.55 16.31 -8.69
C GLN A 65 -14.74 16.54 -9.96
N ILE A 66 -13.54 15.97 -10.06
CA ILE A 66 -12.69 16.05 -11.25
C ILE A 66 -13.37 15.38 -12.44
N LEU A 67 -13.89 14.16 -12.24
CA LEU A 67 -14.61 13.45 -13.28
C LEU A 67 -15.91 14.16 -13.70
N LYS A 68 -16.66 14.76 -12.77
CA LYS A 68 -17.85 15.58 -13.09
C LYS A 68 -17.50 16.77 -13.96
N LYS A 69 -16.38 17.45 -13.70
CA LYS A 69 -15.90 18.56 -14.55
C LYS A 69 -15.55 18.06 -15.96
N LYS A 70 -14.85 16.94 -16.09
CA LYS A 70 -14.55 16.28 -17.37
C LYS A 70 -15.83 15.89 -18.12
N GLN A 71 -16.81 15.26 -17.44
CA GLN A 71 -18.06 14.83 -18.07
C GLN A 71 -18.97 16.01 -18.42
N GLY A 72 -19.05 17.06 -17.61
CA GLY A 72 -19.84 18.26 -17.92
C GLY A 72 -19.43 18.88 -19.26
N PHE A 73 -18.14 18.87 -19.57
CA PHE A 73 -17.62 19.25 -20.89
C PHE A 73 -18.14 18.32 -22.00
N ILE A 74 -18.06 16.99 -21.80
CA ILE A 74 -18.45 16.00 -22.81
C ILE A 74 -19.98 15.90 -23.00
N LYS A 75 -20.77 16.00 -21.92
CA LYS A 75 -22.24 15.95 -21.95
C LYS A 75 -22.82 17.14 -22.72
N ASN A 76 -22.21 18.32 -22.58
CA ASN A 76 -22.53 19.49 -23.39
C ASN A 76 -22.28 19.26 -24.89
N LEU A 77 -21.38 18.33 -25.26
CA LEU A 77 -21.14 17.95 -26.65
C LEU A 77 -21.95 16.74 -27.14
N PHE A 78 -22.24 15.72 -26.29
CA PHE A 78 -22.69 14.39 -26.76
C PHE A 78 -23.87 13.74 -25.99
N GLY A 79 -24.52 14.46 -25.07
CA GLY A 79 -25.91 14.17 -24.67
C GLY A 79 -26.24 12.89 -23.86
N SER A 80 -25.27 12.05 -23.47
CA SER A 80 -25.55 10.87 -22.61
C SER A 80 -24.58 10.79 -21.43
N GLY A 81 -25.12 10.76 -20.21
CA GLY A 81 -24.33 10.68 -18.98
C GLY A 81 -24.45 9.29 -18.35
N LYS A 82 -23.39 8.48 -18.45
CA LYS A 82 -23.22 7.31 -17.58
C LYS A 82 -22.87 7.78 -16.17
N GLU A 83 -23.11 6.90 -15.19
CA GLU A 83 -22.61 7.08 -13.83
C GLU A 83 -21.09 7.31 -13.86
N ILE A 84 -20.65 8.30 -13.09
CA ILE A 84 -19.25 8.75 -13.06
C ILE A 84 -18.58 8.14 -11.85
N LYS A 85 -17.76 7.12 -12.07
CA LYS A 85 -16.91 6.52 -11.05
C LYS A 85 -15.55 6.15 -11.64
N PRO A 86 -14.47 6.18 -10.85
CA PRO A 86 -13.20 5.57 -11.22
C PRO A 86 -13.36 4.09 -11.53
N SER A 87 -12.50 3.57 -12.41
CA SER A 87 -12.44 2.13 -12.68
C SER A 87 -11.61 1.39 -11.64
N ALA A 88 -10.60 2.05 -11.06
CA ALA A 88 -9.79 1.53 -9.97
C ALA A 88 -9.17 2.68 -9.16
N TYR A 89 -8.81 2.35 -7.93
CA TYR A 89 -7.88 3.08 -7.09
C TYR A 89 -6.60 2.29 -6.89
N TYR A 90 -5.51 3.00 -6.67
CA TYR A 90 -4.22 2.42 -6.32
C TYR A 90 -3.64 3.20 -5.15
N CYS A 91 -3.05 2.48 -4.20
CA CYS A 91 -2.32 3.01 -3.07
C CYS A 91 -0.85 2.69 -3.25
N GLU A 92 -0.01 3.70 -3.09
CA GLU A 92 1.43 3.56 -2.99
C GLU A 92 1.93 4.17 -1.68
N MET A 93 2.58 3.36 -0.85
CA MET A 93 3.44 3.89 0.21
C MET A 93 4.73 4.43 -0.40
N ASN A 94 5.27 5.52 0.12
CA ASN A 94 6.53 6.10 -0.37
C ASN A 94 7.71 5.10 -0.33
N GLY A 95 8.85 5.47 -0.93
CA GLY A 95 10.11 4.72 -0.85
C GLY A 95 10.67 4.69 0.57
N PHE A 96 10.02 3.92 1.44
CA PHE A 96 10.05 4.02 2.90
C PHE A 96 11.38 3.58 3.51
N THR A 97 12.14 2.79 2.77
CA THR A 97 13.40 2.19 3.19
C THR A 97 14.57 3.17 3.11
N ILE A 98 14.45 4.18 2.24
CA ILE A 98 15.38 5.31 2.11
C ILE A 98 14.81 6.63 2.63
N ASN A 99 13.47 6.76 2.71
CA ASN A 99 12.77 7.91 3.28
C ASN A 99 12.22 7.55 4.67
N TYR A 100 13.12 7.21 5.60
CA TYR A 100 12.77 6.71 6.92
C TYR A 100 12.22 7.80 7.87
N ASP A 101 12.45 9.09 7.60
CA ASP A 101 11.94 10.20 8.43
C ASP A 101 10.42 10.27 8.54
N ARG A 102 9.74 9.85 7.47
CA ARG A 102 8.28 9.88 7.39
C ARG A 102 7.77 8.88 6.37
N TRP A 103 6.94 7.96 6.85
CA TRP A 103 6.20 7.03 6.01
C TRP A 103 4.80 7.55 5.77
N TYR A 104 4.32 7.47 4.52
CA TYR A 104 3.00 7.97 4.16
C TYR A 104 2.40 7.22 2.99
N ILE A 105 1.08 7.38 2.83
CA ILE A 105 0.24 6.77 1.79
C ILE A 105 -0.18 7.84 0.80
N ASP A 106 0.01 7.55 -0.49
CA ASP A 106 -0.62 8.25 -1.60
C ASP A 106 -1.67 7.38 -2.27
N LEU A 107 -2.75 8.01 -2.72
CA LEU A 107 -3.81 7.36 -3.50
C LEU A 107 -3.87 7.95 -4.90
N PHE A 108 -4.19 7.09 -5.86
CA PHE A 108 -4.30 7.41 -7.28
C PHE A 108 -5.59 6.83 -7.85
N SER A 109 -6.15 7.48 -8.87
CA SER A 109 -7.37 7.02 -9.54
C SER A 109 -7.22 6.90 -11.06
N PHE A 110 -7.93 5.92 -11.62
CA PHE A 110 -7.74 5.47 -13.00
C PHE A 110 -9.05 5.29 -13.75
N GLU A 111 -9.05 5.66 -15.03
CA GLU A 111 -10.23 5.51 -15.90
C GLU A 111 -10.35 4.08 -16.45
N LYS A 112 -9.26 3.29 -16.40
CA LYS A 112 -9.18 1.89 -16.83
C LYS A 112 -8.12 1.18 -15.99
N TYR A 113 -8.23 -0.14 -15.86
CA TYR A 113 -7.20 -0.97 -15.24
C TYR A 113 -7.14 -2.35 -15.92
N SER A 114 -6.03 -3.06 -15.73
CA SER A 114 -5.83 -4.46 -16.13
C SER A 114 -5.31 -5.26 -14.95
N LEU A 115 -5.60 -6.57 -14.94
CA LEU A 115 -5.06 -7.50 -13.92
C LEU A 115 -3.82 -8.25 -14.42
N THR A 116 -3.48 -8.13 -15.71
CA THR A 116 -2.41 -8.90 -16.35
C THR A 116 -1.32 -8.02 -16.95
N ASP A 117 -1.50 -6.70 -16.83
CA ASP A 117 -0.63 -5.68 -17.40
C ASP A 117 -0.67 -4.50 -16.43
N TRP A 118 0.50 -4.02 -15.99
CA TRP A 118 0.63 -2.93 -15.03
C TRP A 118 0.94 -1.57 -15.69
N GLU A 119 1.05 -1.49 -17.02
CA GLU A 119 1.34 -0.23 -17.73
C GLU A 119 0.32 0.88 -17.40
N TRP A 120 -0.92 0.51 -17.09
CA TRP A 120 -1.98 1.46 -16.71
C TRP A 120 -1.69 2.25 -15.44
N LEU A 121 -0.76 1.81 -14.57
CA LEU A 121 -0.37 2.56 -13.38
C LEU A 121 0.27 3.92 -13.71
N SER A 122 0.80 4.09 -14.93
CA SER A 122 1.35 5.37 -15.40
C SER A 122 0.28 6.39 -15.85
N ASP A 123 -0.97 5.96 -16.05
CA ASP A 123 -2.05 6.75 -16.65
C ASP A 123 -3.06 7.30 -15.62
N PHE A 124 -2.63 7.55 -14.38
CA PHE A 124 -3.50 8.15 -13.37
C PHE A 124 -3.94 9.56 -13.77
N TYR A 125 -5.15 9.96 -13.39
CA TYR A 125 -5.67 11.30 -13.71
C TYR A 125 -6.00 12.15 -12.48
N ASP A 126 -5.93 11.56 -11.30
CA ASP A 126 -6.08 12.24 -10.01
C ASP A 126 -5.25 11.48 -8.96
N SER A 127 -4.72 12.24 -8.01
CA SER A 127 -3.95 11.73 -6.88
C SER A 127 -4.28 12.53 -5.63
N THR A 128 -3.98 11.98 -4.46
CA THR A 128 -4.14 12.68 -3.17
C THR A 128 -3.43 14.04 -3.18
N ALA A 129 -4.13 15.08 -2.74
CA ALA A 129 -3.55 16.41 -2.56
C ALA A 129 -2.77 16.54 -1.25
N ASN A 130 -3.15 15.75 -0.24
CA ASN A 130 -2.46 15.60 1.02
C ASN A 130 -2.28 14.10 1.26
N ASP A 131 -1.10 13.68 1.69
CA ASP A 131 -0.83 12.29 2.05
C ASP A 131 -1.40 11.92 3.43
N LEU A 132 -1.52 10.62 3.70
CA LEU A 132 -1.78 10.11 5.05
C LEU A 132 -0.49 9.56 5.66
N THR A 133 0.01 10.20 6.72
CA THR A 133 1.20 9.73 7.45
C THR A 133 0.89 8.44 8.22
N ILE A 134 1.77 7.45 8.07
CA ILE A 134 1.74 6.19 8.80
C ILE A 134 2.43 6.38 10.16
N THR A 135 1.73 6.09 11.24
CA THR A 135 2.26 6.12 12.61
C THR A 135 2.24 4.73 13.26
N GLY A 136 3.03 4.54 14.33
CA GLY A 136 3.13 3.30 15.09
C GLY A 136 4.34 2.43 14.73
N PHE A 137 5.01 2.74 13.62
CA PHE A 137 6.23 2.06 13.13
C PHE A 137 7.49 2.96 13.24
N GLU A 138 7.48 4.01 14.05
CA GLU A 138 8.58 4.96 14.19
C GLU A 138 9.87 4.31 14.73
N ASP A 139 9.74 3.25 15.53
CA ASP A 139 10.90 2.48 15.98
C ASP A 139 11.50 1.62 14.87
N ILE A 140 10.69 1.18 13.89
CA ILE A 140 11.14 0.46 12.69
C ILE A 140 11.80 1.41 11.70
N GLN A 141 11.21 2.60 11.49
CA GLN A 141 11.81 3.70 10.72
C GLN A 141 13.25 3.96 11.17
N LYS A 142 13.48 4.06 12.48
CA LYS A 142 14.82 4.24 13.05
C LYS A 142 15.77 3.07 12.81
N VAL A 143 15.27 1.84 12.64
CA VAL A 143 16.13 0.70 12.27
C VAL A 143 16.59 0.83 10.82
N PHE A 144 15.71 1.22 9.91
CA PHE A 144 16.09 1.52 8.52
C PHE A 144 17.11 2.65 8.45
N GLU A 145 16.84 3.77 9.15
CA GLU A 145 17.78 4.89 9.30
C GLU A 145 19.15 4.42 9.80
N ASP A 146 19.19 3.71 10.94
CA ASP A 146 20.43 3.29 11.58
C ASP A 146 21.27 2.36 10.71
N VAL A 147 20.64 1.49 9.92
CA VAL A 147 21.35 0.62 8.97
C VAL A 147 22.02 1.43 7.86
N HIS A 148 21.33 2.41 7.29
CA HIS A 148 21.85 3.26 6.22
C HIS A 148 22.93 4.23 6.74
N GLU A 149 22.63 4.96 7.82
CA GLU A 149 23.51 6.01 8.34
C GLU A 149 24.80 5.46 8.97
N ASN A 150 24.76 4.24 9.51
CA ASN A 150 25.93 3.58 10.10
C ASN A 150 26.53 2.47 9.22
N ASN A 151 26.08 2.33 7.97
CA ASN A 151 26.56 1.33 7.01
C ASN A 151 26.59 -0.11 7.59
N ARG A 152 25.50 -0.52 8.24
CA ARG A 152 25.42 -1.78 9.00
C ARG A 152 25.15 -3.02 8.13
N PHE A 153 25.04 -2.88 6.82
CA PHE A 153 24.72 -3.99 5.90
C PHE A 153 25.74 -5.15 5.95
N GLU A 154 27.00 -4.87 6.31
CA GLU A 154 28.03 -5.91 6.47
C GLU A 154 27.91 -6.71 7.78
N GLU A 155 27.08 -6.26 8.73
CA GLU A 155 26.85 -6.99 9.96
C GLU A 155 26.09 -8.30 9.70
N PRO A 156 26.41 -9.38 10.44
CA PRO A 156 25.74 -10.66 10.25
C PRO A 156 24.21 -10.54 10.38
N ASN A 157 23.50 -11.07 9.39
CA ASN A 157 22.04 -11.17 9.34
C ASN A 157 21.26 -9.86 9.14
N ILE A 158 21.91 -8.68 9.11
CA ILE A 158 21.22 -7.41 8.92
C ILE A 158 20.54 -7.37 7.55
N ASP A 159 21.27 -7.67 6.47
CA ASP A 159 20.75 -7.68 5.10
C ASP A 159 19.50 -8.58 4.97
N LYS A 160 19.59 -9.82 5.46
CA LYS A 160 18.45 -10.75 5.41
C LYS A 160 17.26 -10.28 6.25
N ALA A 161 17.49 -9.78 7.47
CA ALA A 161 16.42 -9.29 8.33
C ALA A 161 15.76 -8.02 7.78
N TYR A 162 16.56 -7.16 7.16
CA TYR A 162 16.15 -5.95 6.47
C TYR A 162 15.17 -6.31 5.34
N GLU A 163 15.56 -7.20 4.41
CA GLU A 163 14.72 -7.59 3.28
C GLU A 163 13.38 -8.23 3.70
N VAL A 164 13.40 -9.07 4.75
CA VAL A 164 12.17 -9.67 5.28
C VAL A 164 11.29 -8.62 5.94
N CYS A 165 11.88 -7.66 6.65
CA CYS A 165 11.14 -6.58 7.29
C CYS A 165 10.49 -5.63 6.27
N GLU A 166 11.17 -5.31 5.16
CA GLU A 166 10.58 -4.54 4.06
C GLU A 166 9.26 -5.16 3.57
N LEU A 167 9.30 -6.46 3.26
CA LEU A 167 8.11 -7.21 2.81
C LEU A 167 7.02 -7.21 3.89
N LEU A 168 7.39 -7.38 5.16
CA LEU A 168 6.44 -7.39 6.27
C LEU A 168 5.78 -6.02 6.50
N VAL A 169 6.50 -4.90 6.32
CA VAL A 169 5.90 -3.56 6.35
C VAL A 169 4.81 -3.42 5.28
N ILE A 170 5.09 -3.88 4.05
CA ILE A 170 4.12 -3.83 2.94
C ILE A 170 2.90 -4.72 3.25
N LEU A 171 3.09 -5.93 3.78
CA LEU A 171 2.00 -6.80 4.19
C LEU A 171 1.13 -6.17 5.29
N ARG A 172 1.72 -5.45 6.24
CA ARG A 172 0.97 -4.73 7.30
C ARG A 172 0.21 -3.52 6.78
N LEU A 173 0.71 -2.85 5.74
CA LEU A 173 -0.05 -1.83 5.01
C LEU A 173 -1.27 -2.46 4.31
N GLN A 174 -1.08 -3.59 3.63
CA GLN A 174 -2.18 -4.31 2.97
C GLN A 174 -3.23 -4.80 3.97
N GLU A 175 -2.81 -5.25 5.16
CA GLU A 175 -3.69 -5.61 6.26
C GLU A 175 -4.54 -4.43 6.71
N LEU A 176 -3.94 -3.25 6.89
CA LEU A 176 -4.65 -2.02 7.21
C LEU A 176 -5.75 -1.71 6.19
N PHE A 177 -5.45 -1.80 4.89
CA PHE A 177 -6.45 -1.57 3.84
C PHE A 177 -7.58 -2.61 3.89
N ARG A 178 -7.25 -3.90 4.04
CA ARG A 178 -8.25 -4.97 4.18
C ARG A 178 -9.20 -4.72 5.35
N GLU A 179 -8.66 -4.40 6.52
CA GLU A 179 -9.49 -4.13 7.70
C GLU A 179 -10.30 -2.84 7.56
N THR A 180 -9.75 -1.83 6.89
CA THR A 180 -10.47 -0.58 6.60
C THR A 180 -11.69 -0.82 5.71
N TYR A 181 -11.56 -1.67 4.68
CA TYR A 181 -12.68 -2.04 3.79
C TYR A 181 -13.79 -2.82 4.52
N LYS A 182 -13.48 -3.56 5.59
CA LYS A 182 -14.49 -4.25 6.40
C LYS A 182 -15.40 -3.30 7.17
N LEU A 183 -14.97 -2.06 7.42
CA LEU A 183 -15.77 -1.05 8.12
C LEU A 183 -16.94 -0.50 7.27
N ASN A 184 -17.00 -0.84 5.98
CA ASN A 184 -18.01 -0.46 4.98
C ASN A 184 -18.41 1.03 5.03
N GLN A 185 -17.69 1.86 4.27
CA GLN A 185 -17.67 3.31 4.46
C GLN A 185 -17.98 4.06 3.15
N GLY A 186 -19.09 3.75 2.48
CA GLY A 186 -19.61 4.55 1.36
C GLY A 186 -19.30 3.98 -0.02
N ASP A 187 -19.70 4.71 -1.08
CA ASP A 187 -19.78 4.18 -2.46
C ASP A 187 -18.45 3.71 -3.08
N TRP A 188 -17.30 4.11 -2.51
CA TRP A 188 -15.97 3.73 -3.00
C TRP A 188 -15.56 2.29 -2.63
N ASP A 189 -16.26 1.66 -1.70
CA ASP A 189 -16.01 0.28 -1.28
C ASP A 189 -16.18 -0.75 -2.41
N ASN A 190 -16.95 -0.38 -3.44
CA ASN A 190 -17.23 -1.17 -4.63
C ASN A 190 -16.21 -0.93 -5.77
N ILE A 191 -15.30 0.04 -5.62
CA ILE A 191 -14.26 0.33 -6.62
C ILE A 191 -13.03 -0.54 -6.31
N PRO A 192 -12.48 -1.27 -7.29
CA PRO A 192 -11.25 -2.05 -7.11
C PRO A 192 -10.12 -1.19 -6.53
N MET A 193 -9.52 -1.65 -5.43
CA MET A 193 -8.37 -1.00 -4.81
C MET A 193 -7.16 -1.92 -4.77
N PHE A 194 -6.02 -1.40 -5.22
CA PHE A 194 -4.74 -2.08 -5.26
C PHE A 194 -3.76 -1.39 -4.31
N VAL A 195 -2.93 -2.15 -3.59
CA VAL A 195 -2.07 -1.61 -2.51
C VAL A 195 -0.67 -2.21 -2.58
N THR A 196 0.35 -1.34 -2.62
CA THR A 196 1.78 -1.71 -2.53
C THR A 196 2.61 -0.54 -1.98
N ALA A 197 3.93 -0.67 -2.01
CA ALA A 197 4.90 0.41 -1.79
C ALA A 197 5.68 0.73 -3.07
N HIS A 198 6.25 1.92 -3.12
CA HIS A 198 7.07 2.42 -4.22
C HIS A 198 8.22 1.46 -4.53
N ASP A 199 8.40 1.13 -5.80
CA ASP A 199 9.37 0.15 -6.32
C ASP A 199 9.12 -1.33 -5.93
N TYR A 200 7.93 -1.68 -5.44
CA TYR A 200 7.55 -3.08 -5.12
C TYR A 200 6.41 -3.61 -5.98
N GLU A 201 6.57 -4.83 -6.49
CA GLU A 201 5.56 -5.57 -7.27
C GLU A 201 4.63 -6.44 -6.39
N LEU A 202 4.76 -6.37 -5.06
CA LEU A 202 3.90 -7.08 -4.11
C LEU A 202 2.53 -6.39 -3.99
N ILE A 203 1.71 -6.48 -5.04
CA ILE A 203 0.44 -5.75 -5.16
C ILE A 203 -0.72 -6.59 -4.61
N PHE A 204 -1.45 -6.04 -3.64
CA PHE A 204 -2.66 -6.66 -3.10
C PHE A 204 -3.92 -5.97 -3.60
N LYS A 205 -4.85 -6.75 -4.15
CA LYS A 205 -6.22 -6.29 -4.45
C LYS A 205 -7.13 -6.52 -3.25
N VAL A 206 -7.67 -5.43 -2.69
CA VAL A 206 -8.37 -5.43 -1.39
C VAL A 206 -9.76 -6.07 -1.48
N ASN A 207 -10.53 -5.80 -2.53
CA ASN A 207 -11.92 -6.21 -2.73
C ASN A 207 -12.13 -7.12 -3.96
#